data_AF-A0ABC8S7Y2-F1
#
_entry.id   AF-A0ABC8S7Y2-F1
#
_cell.length_a   1.000
_cell.length_b   1.000
_cell.length_c   1.000
_cell.angle_alpha   90.00
_cell.angle_beta   90.00
_cell.angle_gamma   90.00
#
_symmetry.space_group_name_H-M   'P 1'
#
loop_
_entity.id
_entity.type
_entity.pdbx_description
1 polymer ?
#
loop_
_entity_poly.entity_id
_entity_poly.type
_entity_poly.pdbx_seq_one_letter_code
_entity_poly.pdbx_strand_id
1 'polypeptide(L)'
;YDVALGINTIGASHVLNFAKKCVKLKMLVHVSTAYVSGEKMGLIVENTYTMGEALNGTVGLDIDEEKKVVEERLTELRGEKALERTITSAMKALGIQRARKYGWPNTYVFTKAMGEMLVGHLKENIPVVIIRPTIVTSTYKEPFPGWVEGIR
;
A
#
# COMPACT_ATOMS: atom_id res chain seq x y z
N TYR A 1 -2.51 9.95 4.83
CA TYR A 1 -2.91 8.54 4.95
C TYR A 1 -3.95 8.23 3.92
N ASP A 2 -5.08 8.93 3.95
CA ASP A 2 -6.00 9.18 2.82
C ASP A 2 -5.42 8.99 1.42
N VAL A 3 -4.44 9.79 1.01
CA VAL A 3 -3.87 9.71 -0.35
C VAL A 3 -3.19 8.36 -0.58
N ALA A 4 -2.41 7.88 0.39
CA ALA A 4 -1.70 6.61 0.28
C ALA A 4 -2.67 5.41 0.25
N LEU A 5 -3.72 5.41 1.07
CA LEU A 5 -4.76 4.39 1.08
C LEU A 5 -5.54 4.40 -0.25
N GLY A 6 -5.94 5.59 -0.71
CA GLY A 6 -6.65 5.77 -1.97
C GLY A 6 -5.84 5.27 -3.18
N ILE A 7 -4.55 5.59 -3.25
CA ILE A 7 -3.70 5.21 -4.39
C ILE A 7 -3.25 3.75 -4.30
N ASN A 8 -2.64 3.35 -3.18
CA ASN A 8 -1.95 2.06 -3.09
C ASN A 8 -2.88 0.89 -2.80
N THR A 9 -4.00 1.15 -2.12
CA THR A 9 -4.95 0.11 -1.72
C THR A 9 -6.17 0.12 -2.64
N ILE A 10 -6.95 1.19 -2.63
CA ILE A 10 -8.20 1.26 -3.41
C ILE A 10 -7.90 1.37 -4.91
N GLY A 11 -6.86 2.11 -5.31
CA GLY A 11 -6.42 2.17 -6.69
C GLY A 11 -6.04 0.80 -7.27
N ALA A 12 -5.45 -0.08 -6.44
CA ALA A 12 -5.10 -1.43 -6.86
C ALA A 12 -6.34 -2.28 -7.19
N SER A 13 -7.43 -2.15 -6.41
CA SER A 13 -8.68 -2.85 -6.69
C SER A 13 -9.37 -2.31 -7.94
N HIS A 14 -9.32 -0.99 -8.19
CA HIS A 14 -9.82 -0.39 -9.42
C HIS A 14 -9.10 -0.90 -10.66
N VAL A 15 -7.76 -0.99 -10.62
CA VAL A 15 -6.95 -1.55 -11.72
C VAL A 15 -7.30 -3.02 -11.95
N LEU A 16 -7.47 -3.80 -10.89
CA LEU A 16 -7.89 -5.20 -11.02
C LEU A 16 -9.30 -5.32 -11.65
N ASN A 17 -10.25 -4.49 -11.22
CA ASN A 17 -11.60 -4.47 -11.79
C ASN A 17 -11.61 -4.05 -13.26
N PHE A 18 -10.71 -3.15 -13.66
CA PHE A 18 -10.49 -2.84 -15.06
C PHE A 18 -9.90 -4.04 -15.81
N ALA A 19 -8.88 -4.70 -15.25
CA ALA A 19 -8.25 -5.88 -15.83
C ALA A 19 -9.25 -7.04 -16.06
N LYS A 20 -10.23 -7.22 -15.17
CA LYS A 20 -11.32 -8.20 -15.35
C LYS A 20 -12.16 -7.97 -16.60
N LYS A 21 -12.24 -6.74 -17.10
CA LYS A 21 -12.99 -6.39 -18.33
C LYS A 21 -12.16 -6.59 -19.60
N CYS A 22 -10.86 -6.87 -19.47
CA CYS A 22 -9.97 -7.04 -20.60
C CYS A 22 -10.00 -8.48 -21.13
N VAL A 23 -10.76 -8.70 -22.21
CA VAL A 23 -10.97 -10.05 -22.82
C VAL A 23 -9.71 -10.76 -23.33
N LYS A 24 -8.64 -10.01 -23.61
CA LYS A 24 -7.35 -10.54 -24.10
C LYS A 24 -6.21 -10.39 -23.08
N LEU A 25 -6.53 -10.10 -21.81
CA LEU A 25 -5.52 -9.97 -20.77
C LEU A 25 -4.73 -11.27 -20.62
N LYS A 26 -3.40 -11.16 -20.63
CA LYS A 26 -2.51 -12.30 -20.40
C LYS A 26 -2.04 -12.40 -18.96
N MET A 27 -1.78 -11.26 -18.34
CA MET A 27 -1.27 -11.17 -16.97
C MET A 27 -1.48 -9.76 -16.44
N LEU A 28 -1.87 -9.64 -15.18
CA LEU A 28 -1.79 -8.41 -14.42
C LEU A 28 -0.54 -8.46 -13.54
N VAL A 29 0.36 -7.50 -13.73
CA VAL A 29 1.57 -7.36 -12.91
C VAL A 29 1.32 -6.26 -11.89
N HIS A 30 1.23 -6.63 -10.61
CA HIS A 30 1.07 -5.68 -9.51
C HIS A 30 2.44 -5.38 -8.88
N VAL A 31 2.86 -4.12 -8.94
CA VAL A 31 4.12 -3.68 -8.32
C VAL A 31 3.88 -3.23 -6.89
N SER A 32 4.40 -4.02 -5.96
CA SER A 32 4.38 -3.77 -4.53
C SER A 32 5.79 -3.37 -4.05
N THR A 33 6.24 -3.88 -2.91
CA THR A 33 7.57 -3.63 -2.34
C THR A 33 8.00 -4.76 -1.41
N ALA A 34 9.29 -5.08 -1.36
CA ALA A 34 9.84 -6.09 -0.44
C ALA A 34 9.56 -5.75 1.04
N TYR A 35 9.43 -4.45 1.33
CA TYR A 35 9.22 -3.93 2.68
C TYR A 35 7.85 -4.27 3.27
N VAL A 36 6.88 -4.77 2.49
CA VAL A 36 5.61 -5.29 3.05
C VAL A 36 5.87 -6.37 4.10
N SER A 37 7.00 -7.07 4.03
CA SER A 37 7.45 -8.06 5.01
C SER A 37 7.87 -7.46 6.37
N GLY A 38 7.90 -6.13 6.48
CA GLY A 38 8.28 -5.39 7.68
C GLY A 38 9.76 -5.52 8.02
N GLU A 39 10.05 -5.55 9.32
CA GLU A 39 11.40 -5.58 9.89
C GLU A 39 11.80 -7.00 10.35
N LYS A 40 11.23 -8.04 9.72
CA LYS A 40 11.55 -9.44 10.03
C LYS A 40 13.03 -9.72 9.72
N MET A 41 13.68 -10.46 10.63
CA MET A 41 15.06 -10.92 10.45
C MET A 41 15.08 -12.35 9.91
N GLY A 42 16.15 -12.69 9.19
CA GLY A 42 16.38 -14.03 8.65
C GLY A 42 15.76 -14.25 7.27
N LEU A 43 15.41 -15.51 6.97
CA LEU A 43 14.83 -15.89 5.68
C LEU A 43 13.39 -15.39 5.58
N ILE A 44 13.13 -14.49 4.63
CA ILE A 44 11.79 -13.97 4.33
C ILE A 44 11.24 -14.75 3.14
N VAL A 45 10.16 -15.50 3.37
CA VAL A 45 9.45 -16.23 2.31
C VAL A 45 8.41 -15.32 1.66
N GLU A 46 8.30 -15.39 0.34
CA GLU A 46 7.34 -14.61 -0.45
C GLU A 46 5.91 -15.19 -0.38
N ASN A 47 5.36 -15.24 0.82
CA ASN A 47 3.97 -15.64 1.02
C ASN A 47 3.01 -14.52 0.60
N THR A 48 1.84 -14.90 0.11
CA THR A 48 0.73 -13.99 -0.18
C THR A 48 0.04 -13.57 1.13
N TYR A 49 -0.36 -12.31 1.25
CA TYR A 49 -1.18 -11.85 2.36
C TYR A 49 -2.63 -12.29 2.19
N THR A 50 -3.20 -12.80 3.27
CA THR A 50 -4.63 -13.05 3.38
C THR A 50 -5.38 -11.78 3.80
N MET A 51 -6.68 -11.69 3.47
CA MET A 51 -7.48 -10.53 3.82
C MET A 51 -7.54 -10.35 5.34
N GLY A 52 -7.14 -9.17 5.82
CA GLY A 52 -7.14 -8.84 7.26
C GLY A 52 -5.95 -9.39 8.06
N GLU A 53 -4.96 -9.98 7.39
CA GLU A 53 -3.72 -10.41 8.04
C GLU A 53 -2.89 -9.20 8.50
N ALA A 54 -2.56 -9.13 9.78
CA ALA A 54 -1.63 -8.13 10.29
C ALA A 54 -0.23 -8.73 10.49
N LEU A 55 0.80 -7.93 10.21
CA LEU A 55 2.19 -8.38 10.27
C LEU A 55 2.64 -8.80 11.67
N ASN A 56 2.08 -8.18 12.71
CA ASN A 56 2.34 -8.48 14.12
C ASN A 56 1.29 -9.40 14.77
N GLY A 57 0.37 -9.98 14.00
CA GLY A 57 -0.70 -10.84 14.51
C GLY A 57 -1.89 -10.11 15.18
N THR A 58 -1.91 -8.77 15.18
CA THR A 58 -3.07 -8.00 15.64
C THR A 58 -4.30 -8.37 14.81
N VAL A 59 -5.39 -8.75 15.48
CA VAL A 59 -6.67 -9.04 14.81
C VAL A 59 -7.44 -7.76 14.48
N GLY A 60 -8.33 -7.84 13.49
CA GLY A 60 -9.28 -6.77 13.16
C GLY A 60 -8.74 -5.71 12.19
N LEU A 61 -7.78 -6.07 11.33
CA LEU A 61 -7.49 -5.26 10.14
C LEU A 61 -8.63 -5.45 9.14
N ASP A 62 -9.41 -4.41 8.91
CA ASP A 62 -10.48 -4.38 7.92
C ASP A 62 -10.29 -3.13 7.04
N ILE A 63 -10.19 -3.35 5.73
CA ILE A 63 -9.83 -2.29 4.78
C ILE A 63 -10.98 -1.28 4.60
N ASP A 64 -12.23 -1.74 4.67
CA ASP A 64 -13.40 -0.86 4.59
C ASP A 64 -13.52 -0.01 5.86
N GLU A 65 -13.19 -0.58 7.02
CA GLU A 65 -13.11 0.16 8.27
C GLU A 65 -11.96 1.18 8.29
N GLU A 66 -10.78 0.83 7.75
CA GLU A 66 -9.69 1.79 7.56
C GLU A 66 -10.12 2.97 6.66
N LYS A 67 -10.93 2.70 5.63
CA LYS A 67 -11.48 3.73 4.74
C LYS A 67 -12.44 4.65 5.50
N LYS A 68 -13.36 4.12 6.30
CA LYS A 68 -14.27 4.93 7.14
C LYS A 68 -13.49 5.81 8.11
N VAL A 69 -12.49 5.27 8.80
CA VAL A 69 -11.62 6.03 9.72
C VAL A 69 -10.97 7.22 9.00
N VAL A 70 -10.54 7.04 7.76
CA VAL A 70 -10.00 8.12 6.94
C VAL A 70 -11.08 9.18 6.61
N GLU A 71 -12.25 8.75 6.17
CA GLU A 71 -13.35 9.64 5.75
C GLU A 71 -13.89 10.46 6.92
N GLU A 72 -14.10 9.82 8.07
CA GLU A 72 -14.54 10.47 9.32
C GLU A 72 -13.52 11.52 9.76
N ARG A 73 -12.23 11.16 9.80
CA ARG A 73 -11.18 12.09 10.22
C ARG A 73 -11.04 13.29 9.28
N LEU A 74 -11.16 13.07 7.97
CA LEU A 74 -11.17 14.16 7.00
C LEU A 74 -12.39 15.07 7.16
N THR A 75 -13.56 14.48 7.42
CA THR A 75 -14.81 15.21 7.61
C THR A 75 -14.76 16.08 8.86
N GLU A 76 -14.27 15.53 9.98
CA GLU A 76 -14.04 16.24 11.23
C GLU A 76 -13.13 17.46 11.02
N LEU A 77 -11.93 17.25 10.47
CA LEU A 77 -10.94 18.32 10.27
C LEU A 77 -11.43 19.42 9.31
N ARG A 78 -12.19 19.04 8.27
CA ARG A 78 -12.80 20.01 7.35
C ARG A 78 -13.95 20.77 8.01
N GLY A 79 -14.72 20.11 8.87
CA GLY A 79 -15.76 20.74 9.69
C GLY A 79 -15.20 21.80 10.63
N GLU A 80 -14.01 21.56 11.18
CA GLU A 80 -13.23 22.52 11.97
C GLU A 80 -12.58 23.65 11.14
N LYS A 81 -12.75 23.64 9.80
CA LYS A 81 -12.09 24.56 8.85
C LYS A 81 -10.57 24.57 9.02
N ALA A 82 -9.98 23.42 9.34
CA ALA A 82 -8.54 23.28 9.48
C ALA A 82 -7.82 23.63 8.16
N LEU A 83 -6.63 24.22 8.27
CA LEU A 83 -5.78 24.51 7.12
C LEU A 83 -5.31 23.20 6.46
N GLU A 84 -5.14 23.18 5.14
CA GLU A 84 -4.67 22.00 4.38
C GLU A 84 -3.35 21.40 4.92
N ARG A 85 -2.42 22.25 5.38
CA ARG A 85 -1.18 21.80 6.05
C ARG A 85 -1.44 21.00 7.33
N THR A 86 -2.47 21.40 8.09
CA THR A 86 -2.89 20.75 9.33
C THR A 86 -3.56 19.43 9.02
N ILE A 87 -4.45 19.40 8.00
CA ILE A 87 -5.07 18.17 7.49
C ILE A 87 -3.99 17.19 7.05
N THR A 88 -3.05 17.63 6.22
CA THR A 88 -1.93 16.80 5.73
C THR A 88 -1.11 16.21 6.88
N SER A 89 -0.78 17.02 7.89
CA SER A 89 -0.01 16.58 9.05
C SER A 89 -0.77 15.58 9.92
N ALA A 90 -2.06 15.84 10.17
CA ALA A 90 -2.93 14.93 10.90
C ALA A 90 -3.10 13.59 10.17
N MET A 91 -3.30 13.61 8.85
CA MET A 91 -3.40 12.41 8.04
C MET A 91 -2.07 11.67 7.93
N LYS A 92 -0.92 12.34 8.02
CA LYS A 92 0.38 11.67 8.12
C LYS A 92 0.52 10.95 9.45
N ALA A 93 0.16 11.62 10.56
CA ALA A 93 0.21 11.04 11.91
C ALA A 93 -0.73 9.83 12.04
N LEU A 94 -1.97 9.94 11.55
CA LEU A 94 -2.93 8.85 11.54
C LEU A 94 -2.38 7.63 10.78
N GLY A 95 -1.81 7.83 9.58
CA GLY A 95 -1.25 6.72 8.81
C GLY A 95 -0.13 5.97 9.53
N ILE A 96 0.76 6.71 10.21
CA ILE A 96 1.83 6.12 11.01
C ILE A 96 1.24 5.33 12.19
N GLN A 97 0.23 5.88 12.86
CA GLN A 97 -0.48 5.21 13.95
C GLN A 97 -1.12 3.89 13.48
N ARG A 98 -1.83 3.91 12.35
CA ARG A 98 -2.47 2.70 11.78
C ARG A 98 -1.43 1.66 11.35
N ALA A 99 -0.36 2.07 10.66
CA ALA A 99 0.70 1.16 10.26
C ALA A 99 1.32 0.44 11.48
N ARG A 100 1.67 1.19 12.53
CA ARG A 100 2.24 0.64 13.76
C ARG A 100 1.28 -0.31 14.49
N LYS A 101 -0.02 0.00 14.51
CA LYS A 101 -1.06 -0.86 15.12
C LYS A 101 -1.00 -2.30 14.57
N TYR A 102 -0.81 -2.44 13.26
CA TYR A 102 -0.79 -3.74 12.58
C TYR A 102 0.62 -4.24 12.24
N GLY A 103 1.66 -3.59 12.76
CA GLY A 103 3.04 -4.07 12.71
C GLY A 103 3.88 -3.59 11.53
N TRP A 104 3.38 -2.70 10.68
CA TRP A 104 4.16 -2.13 9.58
C TRP A 104 4.90 -0.86 9.99
N PRO A 105 6.12 -0.65 9.46
CA PRO A 105 6.99 0.44 9.92
C PRO A 105 6.50 1.83 9.50
N ASN A 106 5.72 1.93 8.42
CA ASN A 106 5.18 3.19 7.92
C ASN A 106 3.92 3.01 7.06
N THR A 107 3.24 4.13 6.80
CA THR A 107 1.98 4.20 6.04
C THR A 107 2.11 3.64 4.62
N TYR A 108 3.22 3.89 3.93
CA TYR A 108 3.40 3.44 2.54
C TYR A 108 3.41 1.92 2.48
N VAL A 109 4.26 1.29 3.29
CA VAL A 109 4.37 -0.16 3.37
C VAL A 109 3.04 -0.80 3.77
N PHE A 110 2.36 -0.22 4.77
CA PHE A 110 1.06 -0.70 5.22
C PHE A 110 0.01 -0.67 4.10
N THR A 111 -0.11 0.46 3.38
CA THR A 111 -1.08 0.59 2.28
C THR A 111 -0.75 -0.29 1.08
N LYS A 112 0.53 -0.56 0.81
CA LYS A 112 0.95 -1.56 -0.18
C LYS A 112 0.55 -2.98 0.23
N ALA A 113 0.74 -3.37 1.49
CA ALA A 113 0.29 -4.65 1.99
C ALA A 113 -1.23 -4.83 1.85
N MET A 114 -2.03 -3.82 2.22
CA MET A 114 -3.48 -3.85 1.99
C MET A 114 -3.86 -3.91 0.50
N GLY A 115 -3.09 -3.26 -0.37
CA GLY A 115 -3.24 -3.37 -1.82
C GLY A 115 -3.02 -4.80 -2.32
N GLU A 116 -1.99 -5.48 -1.81
CA GLU A 116 -1.76 -6.90 -2.11
C GLU A 116 -2.90 -7.79 -1.62
N MET A 117 -3.46 -7.53 -0.43
CA MET A 117 -4.61 -8.29 0.11
C MET A 117 -5.82 -8.15 -0.81
N LEU A 118 -6.17 -6.93 -1.22
CA LEU A 118 -7.29 -6.70 -2.15
C LEU A 118 -7.04 -7.39 -3.49
N VAL A 119 -5.85 -7.24 -4.06
CA VAL A 119 -5.52 -7.86 -5.35
C VAL A 119 -5.56 -9.39 -5.24
N GLY A 120 -4.93 -9.97 -4.22
CA GLY A 120 -4.87 -11.42 -4.01
C GLY A 120 -6.23 -12.05 -3.74
N HIS A 121 -7.09 -11.36 -2.98
CA HIS A 121 -8.41 -11.86 -2.63
C HIS A 121 -9.43 -11.67 -3.76
N LEU A 122 -9.43 -10.51 -4.42
CA LEU A 122 -10.43 -10.16 -5.42
C LEU A 122 -10.07 -10.63 -6.84
N LYS A 123 -8.88 -11.18 -7.09
CA LYS A 123 -8.45 -11.50 -8.47
C LYS A 123 -9.33 -12.51 -9.18
N GLU A 124 -10.06 -13.36 -8.46
CA GLU A 124 -10.78 -14.50 -9.04
C GLU A 124 -9.85 -15.32 -9.95
N ASN A 125 -10.21 -15.45 -11.23
CA ASN A 125 -9.49 -16.18 -12.26
C ASN A 125 -8.45 -15.34 -13.01
N ILE A 126 -8.26 -14.07 -12.64
CA ILE A 126 -7.26 -13.22 -13.28
C ILE A 126 -5.85 -13.73 -12.95
N PRO A 127 -4.99 -13.97 -13.97
CA PRO A 127 -3.59 -14.28 -13.73
C PRO A 127 -2.89 -13.03 -13.19
N VAL A 128 -2.42 -13.10 -11.94
CA VAL A 128 -1.75 -12.01 -11.25
C VAL A 128 -0.35 -12.44 -10.82
N VAL A 129 0.63 -11.57 -11.05
CA VAL A 129 1.95 -11.65 -10.42
C VAL A 129 2.15 -10.41 -9.56
N ILE A 130 2.53 -10.62 -8.30
CA ILE A 130 2.93 -9.54 -7.38
C ILE A 130 4.44 -9.49 -7.37
N ILE A 131 5.01 -8.36 -7.79
CA ILE A 131 6.46 -8.13 -7.75
C ILE A 131 6.76 -7.20 -6.58
N ARG A 132 7.71 -7.59 -5.72
CA ARG A 132 8.09 -6.86 -4.51
C ARG A 132 9.52 -6.30 -4.64
N PRO A 133 9.75 -5.23 -5.42
CA PRO A 133 11.07 -4.62 -5.52
C PRO A 133 11.55 -4.02 -4.20
N THR A 134 12.87 -3.94 -4.04
CA THR A 134 13.55 -3.20 -2.96
C THR A 134 13.73 -1.73 -3.35
N ILE A 135 14.60 -0.99 -2.65
CA ILE A 135 14.98 0.37 -3.02
C ILE A 135 15.49 0.38 -4.47
N VAL A 136 14.79 1.13 -5.32
CA VAL A 136 15.27 1.46 -6.66
C VAL A 136 16.24 2.62 -6.52
N THR A 137 17.43 2.45 -7.08
CA THR A 137 18.49 3.46 -7.07
C THR A 137 18.85 3.86 -8.49
N SER A 138 19.99 4.51 -8.64
CA SER A 138 20.52 5.07 -9.87
C SER A 138 20.66 4.03 -10.99
N THR A 139 20.70 4.55 -12.21
CA THR A 139 20.87 3.76 -13.42
C THR A 139 22.29 3.23 -13.49
N TYR A 140 22.43 1.90 -13.51
CA TYR A 140 23.75 1.27 -13.68
C TYR A 140 24.27 1.40 -15.12
N LYS A 141 23.38 1.31 -16.12
CA LYS A 141 23.77 1.27 -17.54
C LYS A 141 22.87 2.10 -18.45
N GLU A 142 21.55 1.93 -18.37
CA GLU A 142 20.61 2.59 -19.27
C GLU A 142 19.74 3.63 -18.55
N PRO A 143 19.36 4.73 -19.21
CA PRO A 143 19.84 5.16 -20.54
C PRO A 143 21.30 5.63 -20.53
N PHE A 144 21.87 5.93 -19.36
CA PHE A 144 23.28 6.15 -19.12
C PHE A 144 23.61 5.84 -17.65
N PRO A 145 24.85 5.44 -17.32
CA PRO A 145 25.27 5.26 -15.93
C PRO A 145 25.19 6.59 -15.19
N GLY A 146 24.65 6.60 -13.98
CA GLY A 146 24.57 7.80 -13.18
C GLY A 146 24.48 7.49 -11.70
N TRP A 147 24.72 8.51 -10.88
CA TRP A 147 24.43 8.49 -9.45
C TRP A 147 23.36 9.56 -9.17
N VAL A 148 22.28 9.19 -8.49
CA VAL A 148 21.31 10.16 -8.02
C VAL A 148 21.80 10.74 -6.70
N GLU A 149 22.29 11.98 -6.75
CA GLU A 149 22.67 12.74 -5.57
C GLU A 149 21.42 13.41 -4.96
N GLY A 150 21.27 13.33 -3.63
CA GLY A 150 20.22 14.07 -2.90
C GLY A 150 18.92 13.32 -2.61
N ILE A 151 18.82 12.00 -2.82
CA ILE A 151 17.68 11.23 -2.28
C ILE A 151 17.91 10.98 -0.79
N ARG A 152 17.47 11.92 0.06
CA ARG A 152 17.28 11.68 1.49
C ARG A 152 16.07 12.43 2.04
#